data_AF-A0A9W9YD13-F1
#
_entry.id   AF-A0A9W9YD13-F1
#
_cell.length_a   1.000
_cell.length_b   1.000
_cell.length_c   1.000
_cell.angle_alpha   90.00
_cell.angle_beta   90.00
_cell.angle_gamma   90.00
#
_symmetry.space_group_name_H-M   'P 1'
#
loop_
_entity.id
_entity.type
_entity.pdbx_description
1 polymer ?
#
loop_
_entity_poly.entity_id
_entity_poly.type
_entity_poly.pdbx_seq_one_letter_code
_entity_poly.pdbx_strand_id
1 'polypeptide(L)'
;MYGFVHCALADLVLSKFGEDVWRSIIEKAGVELDGGSYLIHKIYDDEETLSLIAAACETLGLPLNDVLEAFGAHFLEYCVHLDMIAF
;
A
#
# COMPACT_ATOMS: atom_id res chain seq x y z
N MET A 1 -5.85 -6.17 8.68
CA MET A 1 -5.92 -6.68 7.29
C MET A 1 -4.70 -7.54 6.89
N TYR A 2 -4.79 -8.38 5.84
CA TYR A 2 -3.68 -9.24 5.36
C TYR A 2 -2.56 -8.40 4.71
N GLY A 3 -1.30 -8.72 4.98
CA GLY A 3 -0.11 -7.99 4.52
C GLY A 3 -0.02 -7.84 3.01
N PHE A 4 -0.53 -8.82 2.27
CA PHE A 4 -0.73 -8.76 0.82
C PHE A 4 -1.35 -7.45 0.32
N VAL A 5 -2.35 -6.94 1.03
CA VAL A 5 -3.06 -5.72 0.63
C VAL A 5 -2.18 -4.49 0.85
N HIS A 6 -1.37 -4.49 1.91
CA HIS A 6 -0.36 -3.46 2.14
C HIS A 6 0.79 -3.53 1.13
N CYS A 7 1.20 -4.74 0.73
CA CYS A 7 2.18 -4.92 -0.35
C CYS A 7 1.65 -4.35 -1.67
N ALA A 8 0.39 -4.60 -2.02
CA ALA A 8 -0.23 -4.04 -3.22
C ALA A 8 -0.32 -2.50 -3.17
N LEU A 9 -0.59 -1.93 -2.00
CA LEU A 9 -0.58 -0.46 -1.83
C LEU A 9 0.85 0.09 -1.96
N ALA A 10 1.84 -0.57 -1.37
CA ALA A 10 3.24 -0.20 -1.52
C ALA A 10 3.68 -0.26 -2.98
N ASP A 11 3.32 -1.32 -3.71
CA ASP A 11 3.63 -1.48 -5.14
C ASP A 11 3.01 -0.37 -5.99
N LEU A 12 1.74 -0.02 -5.74
CA LEU A 12 1.08 1.12 -6.37
C LEU A 12 1.88 2.42 -6.16
N VAL A 13 2.25 2.69 -4.91
CA VAL A 13 2.91 3.95 -4.57
C VAL A 13 4.31 3.99 -5.15
N LEU A 14 5.08 2.93 -4.99
CA LEU A 14 6.44 2.83 -5.49
C LEU A 14 6.48 2.92 -7.03
N SER A 15 5.55 2.25 -7.72
CA SER A 15 5.51 2.25 -9.19
C SER A 15 5.08 3.59 -9.79
N LYS A 16 4.15 4.32 -9.15
CA LYS A 16 3.59 5.58 -9.70
C LYS A 16 4.22 6.85 -9.14
N PHE A 17 4.69 6.82 -7.89
CA PHE A 17 5.10 8.02 -7.15
C PHE A 17 6.51 7.92 -6.54
N GLY A 18 7.09 6.71 -6.47
CA GLY A 18 8.47 6.48 -6.05
C GLY A 18 8.68 6.35 -4.54
N GLU A 19 9.92 6.06 -4.16
CA GLU A 19 10.31 5.75 -2.77
C GLU A 19 10.08 6.90 -1.79
N ASP A 20 10.37 8.14 -2.19
CA ASP A 20 10.26 9.30 -1.30
C ASP A 20 8.80 9.50 -0.85
N VAL A 21 7.85 9.29 -1.76
CA VAL A 21 6.41 9.37 -1.45
C VAL A 21 6.00 8.21 -0.54
N TRP A 22 6.48 6.99 -0.81
CA TRP A 22 6.22 5.85 0.06
C TRP A 22 6.74 6.07 1.48
N ARG A 23 7.97 6.55 1.63
CA ARG A 23 8.56 6.89 2.94
C ARG A 23 7.72 7.94 3.68
N SER A 24 7.28 8.99 2.98
CA SER A 24 6.42 10.00 3.58
C SER A 24 5.08 9.43 4.07
N ILE A 25 4.48 8.51 3.32
CA ILE A 25 3.24 7.83 3.73
C ILE A 25 3.47 6.99 4.99
N ILE A 26 4.56 6.22 5.04
CA ILE A 26 4.90 5.38 6.20
C ILE A 26 5.15 6.23 7.45
N GLU A 27 5.93 7.31 7.32
CA GLU A 27 6.17 8.26 8.41
C GLU A 27 4.88 8.88 8.93
N LYS A 28 3.99 9.34 8.04
CA LYS A 28 2.70 9.94 8.42
C LYS A 28 1.71 8.94 8.99
N ALA A 29 1.72 7.70 8.51
CA ALA A 29 0.87 6.62 9.03
C ALA A 29 1.33 6.16 10.42
N GLY A 30 2.54 6.51 10.85
CA GLY A 30 3.09 6.13 12.15
C GLY A 30 3.37 4.63 12.27
N VAL A 31 3.68 3.97 11.15
CA VAL A 31 3.90 2.52 11.10
C VAL A 31 5.38 2.21 10.99
N GLU A 32 5.85 1.18 11.71
CA GLU A 32 7.23 0.70 11.63
C GLU A 32 7.31 -0.56 10.77
N LEU A 33 8.09 -0.48 9.69
CA LEU A 33 8.35 -1.64 8.83
C LEU A 33 9.67 -2.29 9.21
N ASP A 34 9.60 -3.46 9.86
CA ASP A 34 10.78 -4.27 10.16
C ASP A 34 11.42 -4.76 8.85
N GLY A 35 12.56 -4.17 8.47
CA GLY A 35 13.23 -4.44 7.19
C GLY A 35 12.65 -3.68 5.98
N GLY A 36 11.82 -2.65 6.19
CA GLY A 36 11.39 -1.73 5.13
C GLY A 36 10.30 -2.24 4.19
N SER A 37 9.68 -3.40 4.46
CA SER A 37 8.58 -3.94 3.66
C SER A 37 7.53 -4.69 4.48
N TYR A 38 6.34 -4.83 3.92
CA TYR A 38 5.26 -5.63 4.49
C TYR A 38 5.47 -7.13 4.21
N LEU A 39 5.17 -7.98 5.21
CA LEU A 39 5.19 -9.43 5.03
C LEU A 39 3.86 -9.89 4.45
N ILE A 40 3.90 -10.42 3.23
CA ILE A 40 2.72 -10.80 2.44
C ILE A 40 1.73 -11.70 3.21
N HIS A 41 2.23 -12.64 4.02
CA HIS A 41 1.40 -13.63 4.73
C HIS A 41 1.05 -13.27 6.19
N LYS A 42 1.43 -12.08 6.66
CA LYS A 42 1.16 -11.63 8.02
C LYS A 42 -0.21 -10.94 8.10
N ILE A 43 -0.92 -11.13 9.21
CA ILE A 43 -2.12 -10.35 9.53
C ILE A 43 -1.69 -9.14 10.36
N TYR A 44 -2.19 -7.98 9.97
CA TYR A 44 -2.00 -6.70 10.64
C TYR A 44 -3.34 -6.22 11.20
N ASP A 45 -3.32 -5.22 12.08
CA ASP A 45 -4.53 -4.56 12.55
C ASP A 45 -5.22 -3.81 11.41
N ASP A 46 -6.53 -3.60 11.49
CA ASP A 46 -7.26 -2.80 10.50
C ASP A 46 -6.99 -1.30 10.69
N GLU A 47 -6.65 -0.86 11.91
CA GLU A 47 -6.22 0.51 12.20
C GLU A 47 -5.00 0.92 11.37
N GLU A 48 -4.07 -0.02 11.16
CA GLU A 48 -2.88 0.21 10.34
C GLU A 48 -3.24 0.48 8.88
N THR A 49 -4.16 -0.31 8.33
CA THR A 49 -4.71 -0.12 6.99
C THR A 49 -5.34 1.25 6.82
N LEU A 50 -6.18 1.65 7.78
CA LEU A 50 -6.88 2.93 7.74
C LEU A 50 -5.87 4.09 7.81
N SER A 51 -4.84 3.95 8.64
CA SER A 51 -3.77 4.94 8.79
C SER A 51 -2.95 5.11 7.50
N LEU A 52 -2.59 4.00 6.83
CA LEU A 52 -1.90 4.04 5.54
C LEU A 52 -2.72 4.73 4.45
N ILE A 53 -4.01 4.42 4.36
CA ILE A 53 -4.90 5.03 3.35
C ILE A 53 -5.06 6.52 3.63
N ALA A 54 -5.26 6.91 4.89
CA ALA A 54 -5.37 8.32 5.28
C ALA A 54 -4.07 9.08 4.96
N ALA A 55 -2.91 8.51 5.29
CA ALA A 55 -1.61 9.09 4.99
C ALA A 55 -1.36 9.20 3.47
N ALA A 56 -1.82 8.22 2.68
CA ALA A 56 -1.76 8.27 1.22
C ALA A 56 -2.62 9.42 0.66
N CYS A 57 -3.85 9.58 1.15
CA CYS A 57 -4.72 10.70 0.75
C CYS A 57 -4.04 12.05 1.03
N GLU A 58 -3.48 12.22 2.23
CA GLU A 58 -2.81 13.46 2.63
C GLU A 58 -1.55 13.72 1.80
N THR A 59 -0.72 12.69 1.58
CA THR A 59 0.56 12.81 0.87
C THR A 59 0.37 13.08 -0.62
N LEU A 60 -0.63 12.45 -1.24
CA LEU A 60 -0.94 12.62 -2.65
C LEU A 60 -1.83 13.84 -2.92
N GLY A 61 -2.44 14.42 -1.89
CA GLY A 61 -3.42 15.51 -2.02
C GLY A 61 -4.69 15.07 -2.76
N LEU A 62 -5.04 13.79 -2.67
CA LEU A 62 -6.18 13.18 -3.35
C LEU A 62 -7.31 12.85 -2.36
N PRO A 63 -8.58 12.97 -2.78
CA PRO A 63 -9.68 12.51 -1.95
C PRO A 63 -9.68 10.98 -1.83
N LEU A 64 -10.27 10.47 -0.75
CA LEU A 64 -10.29 9.04 -0.43
C LEU A 64 -10.79 8.17 -1.59
N ASN A 65 -11.87 8.56 -2.26
CA ASN A 65 -12.44 7.79 -3.36
C ASN A 65 -11.44 7.61 -4.51
N ASP A 66 -10.70 8.67 -4.87
CA ASP A 66 -9.73 8.62 -5.96
C ASP A 66 -8.55 7.70 -5.61
N VAL A 67 -8.10 7.75 -4.34
CA VAL A 67 -7.05 6.84 -3.84
C VAL A 67 -7.54 5.38 -3.86
N LEU A 68 -8.75 5.12 -3.38
CA LEU A 68 -9.32 3.77 -3.35
C LEU A 68 -9.61 3.22 -4.76
N GLU A 69 -10.03 4.07 -5.70
CA GLU A 69 -10.25 3.68 -7.10
C GLU A 69 -8.92 3.34 -7.79
N ALA A 70 -7.91 4.18 -7.62
CA ALA A 70 -6.57 3.91 -8.14
C ALA A 70 -5.96 2.63 -7.53
N PHE A 71 -6.18 2.43 -6.22
CA PHE A 71 -5.79 1.21 -5.52
C PHE A 71 -6.52 -0.02 -6.06
N GLY A 72 -7.84 0.01 -6.21
CA GLY A 72 -8.63 -1.12 -6.72
C GLY A 72 -8.22 -1.54 -8.13
N ALA A 73 -7.98 -0.58 -9.02
CA ALA A 73 -7.49 -0.85 -10.37
C ALA A 73 -6.13 -1.56 -10.35
N HIS A 74 -5.19 -1.05 -9.57
CA HIS A 74 -3.85 -1.63 -9.45
C HIS A 74 -3.85 -2.97 -8.70
N PHE A 75 -4.71 -3.14 -7.69
CA PHE A 75 -4.81 -4.37 -6.91
C PHE A 75 -5.12 -5.59 -7.80
N LEU A 76 -5.96 -5.41 -8.82
CA LEU A 76 -6.24 -6.48 -9.80
C LEU A 76 -4.99 -6.82 -10.62
N GLU A 77 -4.27 -5.82 -11.11
CA GLU A 77 -3.01 -6.01 -11.85
C GLU A 77 -1.96 -6.72 -10.99
N TYR A 78 -1.83 -6.30 -9.72
CA TYR A 78 -0.95 -6.89 -8.74
C TYR A 78 -1.26 -8.37 -8.48
N CYS A 79 -2.55 -8.72 -8.32
CA CYS A 79 -2.98 -10.12 -8.19
C CYS A 79 -2.57 -10.96 -9.40
N VAL A 80 -2.85 -10.49 -10.61
CA VAL A 80 -2.54 -11.23 -11.86
C VAL A 80 -1.03 -11.41 -12.03
N HIS A 81 -0.23 -10.41 -11.69
CA HIS A 81 1.22 -10.51 -11.79
C HIS A 81 1.79 -11.51 -10.78
N LEU A 82 1.28 -11.53 -9.54
CA LEU A 82 1.76 -12.44 -8.49
C LEU A 82 1.48 -13.92 -8.85
N ASP A 83 0.34 -14.21 -9.48
CA ASP A 83 -0.02 -15.56 -9.93
C ASP A 83 0.91 -16.08 -11.05
N MET A 84 1.52 -15.19 -11.85
CA MET A 84 2.45 -15.56 -12.91
C MET A 84 3.85 -15.97 -12.41
N ILE A 85 4.18 -15.65 -11.15
CA ILE A 85 5.48 -15.98 -10.53
C ILE A 85 5.40 -17.25 -9.67
N ALA A 86 4.19 -17.78 -9.46
CA ALA A 86 3.92 -18.97 -8.66
C ALA A 86 3.92 -20.29 -9.47
N PHE A 87 4.28 -20.26 -10.76
CA PHE A 87 4.39 -21.42 -11.65
C PHE A 87 5.78 -21.57 -12.27
#